data_AF-A0A812QQ38-F1
#
_entry.id   AF-A0A812QQ38-F1
#
_cell.length_a   1.000
_cell.length_b   1.000
_cell.length_c   1.000
_cell.angle_alpha   90.00
_cell.angle_beta   90.00
_cell.angle_gamma   90.00
#
_symmetry.space_group_name_H-M   'P 1'
#
loop_
_entity.id
_entity.type
_entity.pdbx_description
1 polymer ?
#
loop_
_entity_poly.entity_id
_entity_poly.type
_entity_poly.pdbx_seq_one_letter_code
_entity_poly.pdbx_strand_id
1 'polypeptide(L)'
;MAEQFNVSRAPMPITVAVAPNGAVTGLFPRQVANANLDAAVVPPVMMECMKQLQDQKLVFVCLTQSEQAAVPAGVRALQLDSQFKDRMALVALNVQNTAEARLMQQLKVDVNQVQGPYAALIAPPGVLVGHFNGTSSADQIAAAIHKAGQCCEDPNCKHSASAQASQSTPTRVAALVAIRHVTVYSEEAVANQLTNLGANILVLPKEATLQDYYAADQNGGTLPEEYVAEVFLSGLSGIEQVSPRLNVTTELHGHSVAITGILPQSEVETLATWQATTSFMNPTDSGCCLKANVATTDDLKSPEALVKYRAIQNLDTHAIILGADIAKKLNCNVDDRLKLIDETFTVIGVLPATGTVDDGRIFAHLHSIQRIWKKDSTCNAIEIVGCCEDAAGGLVPQLRELLPDAKVVTILQVVETQVGVNQLMAKTSWIVLAVLVIVGGVGLAGVIAANVRERRREIGTLMALGATPSYIQKLFLGKALILGLGAGTLGCLIGVVAAVIAGPVWAGVSISPLLGTSMLSVLIATFVAVIAAWWPAQKAAHLDPCICFREV
;
A
#
# COMPACT_ATOMS: atom_id res chain seq x y z
N MET A 1 16.64 30.20 -47.57
CA MET A 1 15.86 30.04 -46.32
C MET A 1 14.35 29.95 -46.53
N ALA A 2 13.68 30.90 -47.22
CA ALA A 2 12.21 30.86 -47.37
C ALA A 2 11.67 29.59 -48.06
N GLU A 3 12.33 29.13 -49.12
CA GLU A 3 12.01 27.85 -49.80
C GLU A 3 12.43 26.63 -48.98
N GLN A 4 13.63 26.66 -48.38
CA GLN A 4 14.18 25.57 -47.57
C GLN A 4 13.31 25.21 -46.34
N PHE A 5 12.61 26.20 -45.76
CA PHE A 5 11.73 26.03 -44.61
C PHE A 5 10.24 26.18 -44.95
N ASN A 6 9.88 26.28 -46.24
CA ASN A 6 8.50 26.39 -46.74
C ASN A 6 7.65 27.52 -46.09
N VAL A 7 8.26 28.68 -45.85
CA VAL A 7 7.66 29.83 -45.14
C VAL A 7 7.21 30.97 -46.08
N SER A 8 6.94 30.64 -47.35
CA SER A 8 6.57 31.61 -48.40
C SER A 8 5.27 32.39 -48.15
N ARG A 9 4.43 31.95 -47.19
CA ARG A 9 3.18 32.63 -46.78
C ARG A 9 3.24 33.25 -45.36
N ALA A 10 4.42 33.29 -44.73
CA ALA A 10 4.56 33.79 -43.37
C ALA A 10 4.50 35.34 -43.31
N PRO A 11 3.89 35.93 -42.26
CA PRO A 11 3.82 37.38 -42.10
C PRO A 11 5.24 37.96 -41.91
N MET A 12 5.61 38.94 -42.75
CA MET A 12 6.90 39.61 -42.71
C MET A 12 6.81 40.93 -41.91
N PRO A 13 7.80 41.28 -41.07
CA PRO A 13 9.04 40.55 -40.80
C PRO A 13 8.86 39.38 -39.82
N ILE A 14 9.56 38.27 -40.07
CA ILE A 14 9.60 37.08 -39.21
C ILE A 14 11.03 36.78 -38.77
N THR A 15 11.21 36.53 -37.48
CA THR A 15 12.48 36.08 -36.88
C THR A 15 12.38 34.61 -36.56
N VAL A 16 13.33 33.81 -37.05
CA VAL A 16 13.37 32.35 -36.86
C VAL A 16 14.45 32.02 -35.82
N ALA A 17 14.06 31.32 -34.75
CA ALA A 17 15.01 30.76 -33.79
C ALA A 17 15.40 29.35 -34.24
N VAL A 18 16.70 29.14 -34.46
CA VAL A 18 17.27 27.86 -34.89
C VAL A 18 18.22 27.37 -33.81
N ALA A 19 18.00 26.14 -33.34
CA ALA A 19 18.89 25.48 -32.39
C ALA A 19 20.22 25.08 -33.06
N PRO A 20 21.29 24.85 -32.27
CA PRO A 20 22.60 24.39 -32.75
C PRO A 20 22.58 23.17 -33.69
N ASN A 21 21.60 22.29 -33.51
CA ASN A 21 21.39 21.09 -34.34
C ASN A 21 20.60 21.36 -35.63
N GLY A 22 20.30 22.62 -35.95
CA GLY A 22 19.55 23.04 -37.14
C GLY A 22 18.03 22.97 -36.99
N ALA A 23 17.50 22.56 -35.84
CA ALA A 23 16.06 22.51 -35.60
C ALA A 23 15.47 23.92 -35.40
N VAL A 24 14.36 24.23 -36.07
CA VAL A 24 13.62 25.47 -35.80
C VAL A 24 12.85 25.31 -34.49
N THR A 25 13.19 26.14 -33.50
CA THR A 25 12.59 26.09 -32.15
C THR A 25 11.55 27.17 -31.91
N GLY A 26 11.49 28.19 -32.77
CA GLY A 26 10.52 29.27 -32.64
C GLY A 26 10.43 30.17 -33.87
N LEU A 27 9.26 30.77 -34.05
CA LEU A 27 8.95 31.71 -35.11
C LEU A 27 8.27 32.94 -34.49
N PHE A 28 8.86 34.11 -34.66
CA PHE A 28 8.39 35.35 -34.04
C PHE A 28 8.04 36.38 -35.12
N PRO A 29 6.75 36.75 -35.29
CA PRO A 29 6.31 37.71 -36.31
C PRO A 29 6.51 39.16 -35.81
N ARG A 30 7.73 39.49 -35.42
CA ARG A 30 8.13 40.82 -34.93
C ARG A 30 9.54 41.13 -35.39
N GLN A 31 9.79 42.41 -35.66
CA GLN A 31 11.13 42.91 -35.94
C GLN A 31 11.94 42.96 -34.64
N VAL A 32 13.05 42.24 -34.60
CA VAL A 32 13.97 42.22 -33.47
C VAL A 32 15.10 43.21 -33.75
N ALA A 33 15.45 44.03 -32.76
CA ALA A 33 16.57 44.97 -32.88
C ALA A 33 17.90 44.21 -33.09
N ASN A 34 18.80 44.72 -33.93
CA ASN A 34 20.06 44.05 -34.27
C ASN A 34 20.90 43.67 -33.03
N ALA A 35 20.93 44.53 -32.00
CA ALA A 35 21.62 44.23 -30.74
C ALA A 35 21.10 42.97 -30.03
N ASN A 36 19.80 42.67 -30.16
CA ASN A 36 19.20 41.46 -29.59
C ASN A 36 19.46 40.22 -30.46
N LEU A 37 19.66 40.40 -31.77
CA LEU A 37 20.04 39.32 -32.68
C LEU A 37 21.50 38.91 -32.42
N ASP A 38 22.40 39.87 -32.29
CA ASP A 38 23.82 39.61 -32.00
C ASP A 38 24.00 38.93 -30.63
N ALA A 39 23.19 39.31 -29.63
CA ALA A 39 23.19 38.63 -28.31
C ALA A 39 22.54 37.23 -28.31
N ALA A 40 21.75 36.90 -29.34
CA ALA A 40 21.09 35.61 -29.49
C ALA A 40 21.94 34.58 -30.26
N VAL A 41 22.94 35.02 -31.03
CA VAL A 41 23.87 34.12 -31.71
C VAL A 41 24.74 33.41 -30.69
N VAL A 42 24.69 32.08 -30.72
CA VAL A 42 25.50 31.22 -29.86
C VAL A 42 26.92 31.11 -30.46
N PRO A 43 27.97 31.45 -29.70
CA PRO A 43 29.36 31.29 -30.13
C PRO A 43 29.72 29.82 -30.45
N PRO A 44 30.75 29.56 -31.27
CA PRO A 44 31.05 28.22 -31.79
C PRO A 44 31.37 27.16 -30.72
N VAL A 45 32.12 27.51 -29.67
CA VAL A 45 32.46 26.56 -28.60
C VAL A 45 31.24 26.28 -27.72
N MET A 46 30.46 27.32 -27.40
CA MET A 46 29.18 27.15 -26.72
C MET A 46 28.20 26.29 -27.52
N MET A 47 28.17 26.45 -28.85
CA MET A 47 27.34 25.66 -29.76
C MET A 47 27.73 24.18 -29.73
N GLU A 48 29.04 23.88 -29.78
CA GLU A 48 29.54 22.50 -29.71
C GLU A 48 29.21 21.86 -28.36
N CYS A 49 29.40 22.59 -27.25
CA CYS A 49 28.98 22.13 -25.93
C CYS A 49 27.48 21.80 -25.89
N MET A 50 26.62 22.69 -26.42
CA MET A 50 25.17 22.47 -26.46
C MET A 50 24.79 21.24 -27.29
N LYS A 51 25.48 21.00 -28.41
CA LYS A 51 25.24 19.83 -29.26
C LYS A 51 25.59 18.54 -28.52
N GLN A 52 26.75 18.46 -27.88
CA GLN A 52 27.15 17.27 -27.12
C GLN A 52 26.25 17.03 -25.90
N LEU A 53 25.76 18.09 -25.25
CA LEU A 53 24.77 17.98 -24.16
C LEU A 53 23.41 17.47 -24.65
N GLN A 54 22.97 17.84 -25.85
CA GLN A 54 21.76 17.31 -26.48
C GLN A 54 21.87 15.81 -26.76
N ASP A 55 23.08 15.34 -27.10
CA ASP A 55 23.41 13.92 -27.26
C ASP A 55 23.57 13.18 -25.91
N GLN A 56 23.20 13.81 -24.79
CA GLN A 56 23.28 13.29 -23.42
C GLN A 56 24.70 12.93 -22.95
N LYS A 57 25.74 13.59 -23.50
CA LYS A 57 27.13 13.38 -23.07
C LYS A 57 27.54 14.36 -21.97
N LEU A 58 28.46 13.91 -21.12
CA LEU A 58 29.21 14.74 -20.18
C LEU A 58 30.22 15.57 -20.98
N VAL A 59 30.14 16.90 -20.88
CA VAL A 59 31.02 17.80 -21.64
C VAL A 59 32.09 18.36 -20.72
N PHE A 60 33.35 18.04 -21.02
CA PHE A 60 34.51 18.64 -20.37
C PHE A 60 35.04 19.78 -21.23
N VAL A 61 34.84 21.00 -20.78
CA VAL A 61 35.39 22.21 -21.40
C VAL A 61 36.82 22.40 -20.89
N CYS A 62 37.79 22.02 -21.71
CA CYS A 62 39.22 22.12 -21.41
C CYS A 62 39.72 23.53 -21.73
N LEU A 63 40.15 24.25 -20.69
CA LEU A 63 40.57 25.65 -20.77
C LEU A 63 42.06 25.75 -21.06
N THR A 64 42.42 26.59 -22.01
CA THR A 64 43.81 26.73 -22.49
C THR A 64 44.22 28.20 -22.54
N GLN A 65 45.46 28.47 -22.11
CA GLN A 65 46.10 29.78 -22.29
C GLN A 65 47.12 29.78 -23.45
N SER A 66 47.43 28.60 -24.01
CA SER A 66 48.38 28.38 -25.11
C SER A 66 47.68 27.64 -26.27
N GLU A 67 48.31 27.61 -27.45
CA GLU A 67 47.76 27.01 -28.69
C GLU A 67 47.48 25.50 -28.58
N GLN A 68 48.06 24.80 -27.59
CA GLN A 68 47.80 23.38 -27.35
C GLN A 68 46.97 23.16 -26.08
N ALA A 69 45.86 22.41 -26.25
CA ALA A 69 44.98 22.06 -25.15
C ALA A 69 45.60 21.00 -24.24
N ALA A 70 45.94 21.39 -23.02
CA ALA A 70 46.39 20.47 -21.98
C ALA A 70 45.16 19.87 -21.27
N VAL A 71 44.85 18.60 -21.55
CA VAL A 71 43.77 17.87 -20.87
C VAL A 71 44.28 17.37 -19.51
N PRO A 72 43.54 17.58 -18.40
CA PRO A 72 43.92 17.06 -17.09
C PRO A 72 44.10 15.54 -17.09
N ALA A 73 45.08 15.03 -16.33
CA ALA A 73 45.41 13.61 -16.31
C ALA A 73 44.22 12.72 -15.89
N GLY A 74 43.42 13.16 -14.90
CA GLY A 74 42.21 12.44 -14.48
C GLY A 74 41.12 12.38 -15.57
N VAL A 75 40.97 13.44 -16.37
CA VAL A 75 40.01 13.45 -17.50
C VAL A 75 40.48 12.51 -18.60
N ARG A 76 41.79 12.46 -18.86
CA ARG A 76 42.39 11.52 -19.83
C ARG A 76 42.25 10.06 -19.38
N ALA A 77 42.36 9.79 -18.08
CA ALA A 77 42.12 8.47 -17.51
C ALA A 77 40.66 8.03 -17.69
N LEU A 78 39.69 8.92 -17.44
CA LEU A 78 38.27 8.66 -17.69
C LEU A 78 37.95 8.42 -19.17
N GLN A 79 38.66 9.08 -20.08
CA GLN A 79 38.50 8.85 -21.52
C GLN A 79 38.92 7.44 -21.96
N LEU A 80 39.81 6.80 -21.19
CA LEU A 80 40.25 5.43 -21.43
C LEU A 80 39.34 4.39 -20.73
N ASP A 81 38.48 4.83 -19.80
CA ASP A 81 37.54 3.95 -19.11
C ASP A 81 36.36 3.57 -20.01
N SER A 82 36.13 2.27 -20.14
CA SER A 82 35.00 1.68 -20.87
C SER A 82 33.62 2.22 -20.46
N GLN A 83 33.45 2.67 -19.22
CA GLN A 83 32.17 3.20 -18.73
C GLN A 83 31.90 4.64 -19.20
N PHE A 84 32.95 5.43 -19.43
CA PHE A 84 32.85 6.87 -19.70
C PHE A 84 33.18 7.24 -21.14
N LYS A 85 33.96 6.43 -21.86
CA LYS A 85 34.47 6.68 -23.22
C LYS A 85 33.40 7.18 -24.21
N ASP A 86 32.25 6.51 -24.28
CA ASP A 86 31.19 6.84 -25.25
C ASP A 86 30.18 7.87 -24.72
N ARG A 87 30.32 8.27 -23.44
CA ARG A 87 29.40 9.17 -22.72
C ARG A 87 30.01 10.52 -22.40
N MET A 88 31.24 10.79 -22.86
CA MET A 88 31.92 12.05 -22.63
C MET A 88 32.37 12.72 -23.93
N ALA A 89 32.44 14.04 -23.92
CA ALA A 89 32.97 14.86 -24.98
C ALA A 89 33.97 15.87 -24.40
N LEU A 90 35.09 16.06 -25.11
CA LEU A 90 36.10 17.07 -24.76
C LEU A 90 35.95 18.24 -25.71
N VAL A 91 35.81 19.45 -25.17
CA VAL A 91 35.71 20.68 -25.96
C VAL A 91 36.80 21.62 -25.51
N ALA A 92 37.65 22.08 -26.42
CA ALA A 92 38.73 23.01 -26.10
C ALA A 92 38.23 24.47 -26.15
N LEU A 93 38.57 25.26 -25.15
CA LEU A 93 38.24 26.68 -25.06
C LEU A 93 39.48 27.50 -24.71
N ASN A 94 39.87 28.40 -25.62
CA ASN A 94 40.93 29.36 -25.34
C ASN A 94 40.37 30.50 -24.48
N VAL A 95 40.99 30.73 -23.32
CA VAL A 95 40.55 31.71 -22.32
C VAL A 95 40.67 33.16 -22.83
N GLN A 96 41.49 33.43 -23.86
CA GLN A 96 41.64 34.74 -24.46
C GLN A 96 40.57 35.05 -25.54
N ASN A 97 39.73 34.07 -25.91
CA ASN A 97 38.72 34.27 -26.93
C ASN A 97 37.52 35.07 -26.38
N THR A 98 37.44 36.34 -26.75
CA THR A 98 36.38 37.26 -26.30
C THR A 98 34.98 36.90 -26.82
N ALA A 99 34.87 36.13 -27.91
CA ALA A 99 33.58 35.66 -28.42
C ALA A 99 32.89 34.69 -27.45
N GLU A 100 33.65 34.00 -26.60
CA GLU A 100 33.15 32.98 -25.65
C GLU A 100 33.00 33.52 -24.22
N ALA A 101 33.06 34.84 -24.03
CA ALA A 101 32.96 35.48 -22.72
C ALA A 101 31.69 35.06 -21.95
N ARG A 102 30.58 34.86 -22.67
CA ARG A 102 29.31 34.37 -22.09
C ARG A 102 29.43 32.96 -21.52
N LEU A 103 30.10 32.05 -22.22
CA LEU A 103 30.32 30.69 -21.77
C LEU A 103 31.26 30.68 -20.55
N MET A 104 32.33 31.49 -20.58
CA MET A 104 33.25 31.65 -19.45
C MET A 104 32.54 32.14 -18.18
N GLN A 105 31.63 33.10 -18.32
CA GLN A 105 30.81 33.61 -17.21
C GLN A 105 29.88 32.51 -16.66
N GLN A 106 29.25 31.72 -17.53
CA GLN A 106 28.38 30.60 -17.12
C GLN A 106 29.15 29.47 -16.43
N LEU A 107 30.38 29.21 -16.88
CA LEU A 107 31.29 28.25 -16.27
C LEU A 107 31.85 28.76 -14.92
N LYS A 108 31.64 30.03 -14.55
CA LYS A 108 32.17 30.65 -13.31
C LYS A 108 33.68 30.45 -13.14
N VAL A 109 34.44 30.62 -14.23
CA VAL A 109 35.89 30.41 -14.23
C VAL A 109 36.60 31.74 -14.07
N ASP A 110 37.47 31.84 -13.05
CA ASP A 110 38.40 32.95 -12.91
C ASP A 110 39.63 32.72 -13.80
N VAL A 111 39.81 33.56 -14.81
CA VAL A 111 40.91 33.50 -15.80
C VAL A 111 42.29 33.44 -15.14
N ASN A 112 42.46 34.11 -14.00
CA ASN A 112 43.72 34.17 -13.25
C ASN A 112 44.04 32.86 -12.49
N GLN A 113 43.05 32.01 -12.25
CA GLN A 113 43.21 30.72 -11.54
C GLN A 113 43.53 29.56 -12.50
N VAL A 114 43.43 29.76 -13.81
CA VAL A 114 43.75 28.76 -14.83
C VAL A 114 45.27 28.67 -15.01
N GLN A 115 45.95 27.96 -14.10
CA GLN A 115 47.36 27.62 -14.24
C GLN A 115 47.52 26.13 -14.57
N GLY A 116 48.01 25.82 -15.77
CA GLY A 116 48.15 24.45 -16.26
C GLY A 116 46.85 23.83 -16.80
N PRO A 117 46.78 22.49 -16.96
CA PRO A 117 45.61 21.82 -17.50
C PRO A 117 44.40 21.99 -16.59
N TYR A 118 43.31 22.54 -17.13
CA TYR A 118 42.09 22.84 -16.39
C TYR A 118 40.87 22.47 -17.22
N ALA A 119 39.86 21.85 -16.62
CA ALA A 119 38.62 21.48 -17.27
C ALA A 119 37.41 21.79 -16.39
N ALA A 120 36.39 22.41 -16.98
CA ALA A 120 35.07 22.55 -16.37
C ALA A 120 34.14 21.45 -16.89
N LEU A 121 33.44 20.76 -15.99
CA LEU A 121 32.53 19.67 -16.37
C LEU A 121 31.08 20.16 -16.37
N ILE A 122 30.40 19.95 -17.49
CA ILE A 122 28.97 20.21 -17.67
C ILE A 122 28.25 18.88 -17.90
N ALA A 123 27.17 18.63 -17.17
CA ALA A 123 26.30 17.48 -17.36
C ALA A 123 24.95 17.91 -17.97
N PRO A 124 24.28 17.06 -18.77
CA PRO A 124 22.93 17.33 -19.28
C PRO A 124 21.94 17.58 -18.13
N PRO A 125 21.03 18.58 -18.23
CA PRO A 125 20.71 19.42 -19.39
C PRO A 125 21.56 20.72 -19.53
N GLY A 126 22.73 20.82 -18.90
CA GLY A 126 23.60 22.01 -18.93
C GLY A 126 24.05 22.49 -17.56
N VAL A 127 24.08 21.60 -16.56
CA VAL A 127 24.45 21.91 -15.18
C VAL A 127 25.97 21.80 -15.02
N LEU A 128 26.60 22.86 -14.49
CA LEU A 128 28.00 22.83 -14.11
C LEU A 128 28.20 21.92 -12.88
N VAL A 129 28.94 20.83 -13.06
CA VAL A 129 29.23 19.83 -12.01
C VAL A 129 30.40 20.27 -11.14
N GLY A 130 31.43 20.86 -11.77
CA GLY A 130 32.62 21.32 -11.06
C GLY A 130 33.80 21.61 -11.97
N HIS A 131 34.91 21.98 -11.35
CA HIS A 131 36.16 22.34 -12.01
C HIS A 131 37.29 21.40 -11.58
N PHE A 132 38.12 21.02 -12.54
CA PHE A 132 39.18 20.04 -12.34
C PHE A 132 40.49 20.55 -12.92
N ASN A 133 41.54 20.53 -12.12
CA ASN A 133 42.88 20.95 -12.50
C ASN A 133 43.79 19.75 -12.79
N GLY A 134 45.05 19.99 -13.14
CA GLY A 134 46.03 18.95 -13.47
C GLY A 134 46.30 17.90 -12.39
N THR A 135 45.99 18.19 -11.12
CA THR A 135 46.17 17.28 -9.99
C THR A 135 44.93 16.44 -9.69
N SER A 136 43.80 16.69 -10.37
CA SER A 136 42.54 15.98 -10.12
C SER A 136 42.62 14.53 -10.62
N SER A 137 42.33 13.57 -9.73
CA SER A 137 42.31 12.13 -10.08
C SER A 137 40.96 11.71 -10.70
N ALA A 138 40.96 10.58 -11.42
CA ALA A 138 39.73 10.03 -12.01
C ALA A 138 38.65 9.76 -10.95
N ASP A 139 39.04 9.24 -9.77
CA ASP A 139 38.13 8.96 -8.66
C ASP A 139 37.48 10.22 -8.09
N GLN A 140 38.23 11.33 -7.99
CA GLN A 140 37.68 12.62 -7.54
C GLN A 140 36.65 13.16 -8.53
N ILE A 141 36.90 13.01 -9.82
CA ILE A 141 35.95 13.42 -10.88
C ILE A 141 34.71 12.52 -10.85
N ALA A 142 34.88 11.20 -10.71
CA ALA A 142 33.78 10.25 -10.58
C ALA A 142 32.92 10.52 -9.33
N ALA A 143 33.54 10.83 -8.19
CA ALA A 143 32.85 11.20 -6.96
C ALA A 143 32.05 12.49 -7.12
N ALA A 144 32.59 13.49 -7.83
CA ALA A 144 31.87 14.72 -8.14
C ALA A 144 30.67 14.49 -9.07
N ILE A 145 30.81 13.61 -10.07
CA ILE A 145 29.70 13.19 -10.94
C ILE A 145 28.62 12.47 -10.11
N HIS A 146 29.02 11.55 -9.23
CA HIS A 146 28.10 10.83 -8.36
C HIS A 146 27.35 11.77 -7.41
N LYS A 147 28.07 12.72 -6.79
CA LYS A 147 27.48 13.75 -5.92
C LYS A 147 26.50 14.65 -6.66
N ALA A 148 26.83 15.04 -7.90
CA ALA A 148 25.91 15.81 -8.75
C ALA A 148 24.70 15.01 -9.24
N GLY A 149 24.80 13.66 -9.26
CA GLY A 149 23.70 12.74 -9.57
C GLY A 149 22.78 12.43 -8.37
N GLN A 150 23.18 12.75 -7.14
CA GLN A 150 22.33 12.60 -5.96
C GLN A 150 21.28 13.72 -5.94
N CYS A 151 20.01 13.34 -6.03
CA CYS A 151 18.89 14.26 -5.85
C CYS A 151 18.91 14.83 -4.43
N CYS A 152 18.60 16.12 -4.29
CA CYS A 152 18.50 16.79 -2.99
C CYS A 152 17.57 16.03 -2.03
N GLU A 153 17.92 15.96 -0.74
CA GLU A 153 17.08 15.38 0.32
C GLU A 153 15.83 16.22 0.65
N ASP A 154 15.64 17.36 -0.04
CA ASP A 154 14.49 18.25 0.15
C ASP A 154 13.23 17.66 -0.54
N PRO A 155 12.16 17.36 0.22
CA PRO A 155 10.92 16.81 -0.33
C PRO A 155 10.21 17.73 -1.35
N ASN A 156 10.56 19.01 -1.43
CA ASN A 156 10.03 19.96 -2.42
C ASN A 156 10.92 20.15 -3.66
N CYS A 157 12.01 19.40 -3.81
CA CYS A 157 12.89 19.53 -4.97
C CYS A 157 12.21 19.00 -6.25
N LYS A 158 12.13 19.83 -7.31
CA LYS A 158 11.58 19.45 -8.63
C LYS A 158 12.21 18.18 -9.26
N HIS A 159 13.42 17.78 -8.83
CA HIS A 159 14.14 16.63 -9.36
C HIS A 159 13.83 15.31 -8.63
N SER A 160 13.20 15.34 -7.43
CA SER A 160 12.81 14.11 -6.70
C SER A 160 11.72 13.33 -7.45
N ALA A 161 10.86 14.03 -8.20
CA ALA A 161 9.75 13.45 -8.94
C ALA A 161 10.16 12.59 -10.14
N SER A 162 11.33 12.83 -10.75
CA SER A 162 11.78 12.09 -11.94
C SER A 162 12.58 10.83 -11.60
N ALA A 163 13.33 10.81 -10.49
CA ALA A 163 14.14 9.67 -10.08
C ALA A 163 13.30 8.50 -9.53
N GLN A 164 12.17 8.76 -8.86
CA GLN A 164 11.27 7.71 -8.35
C GLN A 164 10.42 7.03 -9.43
N ALA A 165 10.37 7.56 -10.66
CA ALA A 165 9.58 6.98 -11.74
C ALA A 165 10.18 5.67 -12.32
N SER A 166 11.45 5.38 -12.03
CA SER A 166 12.18 4.23 -12.59
C SER A 166 12.23 2.99 -11.69
N GLN A 167 11.76 3.07 -10.43
CA GLN A 167 11.76 1.91 -9.53
C GLN A 167 10.47 1.08 -9.69
N SER A 168 10.67 -0.03 -10.41
CA SER A 168 9.92 -1.29 -10.46
C SER A 168 8.38 -1.20 -10.45
N THR A 169 7.83 -1.13 -11.67
CA THR A 169 6.43 -1.46 -12.03
C THR A 169 5.83 -2.67 -11.27
N PRO A 170 6.54 -3.79 -11.00
CA PRO A 170 5.96 -4.92 -10.25
C PRO A 170 5.63 -4.60 -8.78
N THR A 171 6.37 -3.72 -8.11
CA THR A 171 6.16 -3.39 -6.69
C THR A 171 4.84 -2.65 -6.46
N ARG A 172 4.39 -1.88 -7.46
CA ARG A 172 3.17 -1.06 -7.37
C ARG A 172 1.90 -1.89 -7.56
N VAL A 173 1.95 -2.90 -8.42
CA VAL A 173 0.87 -3.88 -8.58
C VAL A 173 0.78 -4.79 -7.36
N ALA A 174 1.92 -5.16 -6.75
CA ALA A 174 1.94 -5.93 -5.51
C ALA A 174 1.25 -5.19 -4.34
N ALA A 175 1.46 -3.87 -4.21
CA ALA A 175 0.76 -3.05 -3.21
C ALA A 175 -0.77 -3.02 -3.42
N LEU A 176 -1.22 -2.95 -4.68
CA LEU A 176 -2.65 -3.00 -5.04
C LEU A 176 -3.30 -4.33 -4.62
N VAL A 177 -2.62 -5.45 -4.89
CA VAL A 177 -3.10 -6.78 -4.51
C VAL A 177 -3.14 -6.93 -2.98
N ALA A 178 -2.07 -6.56 -2.29
CA ALA A 178 -1.97 -6.68 -0.85
C ALA A 178 -3.07 -5.90 -0.11
N ILE A 179 -3.31 -4.64 -0.51
CA ILE A 179 -4.37 -3.81 0.09
C ILE A 179 -5.75 -4.45 -0.10
N ARG A 180 -6.10 -4.86 -1.33
CA ARG A 180 -7.41 -5.48 -1.61
C ARG A 180 -7.60 -6.79 -0.85
N HIS A 181 -6.54 -7.59 -0.75
CA HIS A 181 -6.57 -8.86 -0.04
C HIS A 181 -6.81 -8.65 1.46
N VAL A 182 -6.11 -7.68 2.06
CA VAL A 182 -6.30 -7.31 3.47
C VAL A 182 -7.70 -6.75 3.72
N THR A 183 -8.23 -5.89 2.84
CA THR A 183 -9.58 -5.33 3.02
C THR A 183 -10.67 -6.40 2.98
N VAL A 184 -10.63 -7.33 2.01
CA VAL A 184 -11.65 -8.38 1.89
C VAL A 184 -11.60 -9.33 3.09
N TYR A 185 -10.39 -9.75 3.50
CA TYR A 185 -10.25 -10.60 4.68
C TYR A 185 -10.64 -9.89 5.97
N SER A 186 -10.38 -8.59 6.08
CA SER A 186 -10.81 -7.78 7.23
C SER A 186 -12.33 -7.65 7.28
N GLU A 187 -13.01 -7.50 6.14
CA GLU A 187 -14.47 -7.43 6.06
C GLU A 187 -15.11 -8.79 6.41
N GLU A 188 -14.56 -9.89 5.90
CA GLU A 188 -15.04 -11.26 6.15
C GLU A 188 -14.76 -11.72 7.59
N ALA A 189 -13.60 -11.38 8.16
CA ALA A 189 -13.29 -11.64 9.56
C ALA A 189 -14.22 -10.88 10.51
N VAL A 190 -14.56 -9.64 10.17
CA VAL A 190 -15.55 -8.87 10.94
C VAL A 190 -16.94 -9.48 10.77
N ALA A 191 -17.37 -9.86 9.56
CA ALA A 191 -18.66 -10.53 9.34
C ALA A 191 -18.81 -11.87 10.11
N ASN A 192 -17.73 -12.64 10.23
CA ASN A 192 -17.71 -13.89 11.01
C ASN A 192 -17.67 -13.64 12.53
N GLN A 193 -17.06 -12.54 12.99
CA GLN A 193 -17.17 -12.13 14.40
C GLN A 193 -18.59 -11.72 14.75
N LEU A 194 -19.33 -11.10 13.82
CA LEU A 194 -20.71 -10.64 14.03
C LEU A 194 -21.73 -11.76 14.14
N THR A 195 -21.58 -12.81 13.35
CA THR A 195 -22.48 -13.97 13.36
C THR A 195 -22.28 -14.88 14.56
N ASN A 196 -21.13 -14.79 15.26
CA ASN A 196 -20.80 -15.59 16.43
C ASN A 196 -21.16 -14.93 17.78
N LEU A 197 -21.56 -13.66 17.79
CA LEU A 197 -21.90 -12.96 19.02
C LEU A 197 -23.32 -13.35 19.48
N GLY A 198 -23.40 -14.32 20.37
CA GLY A 198 -24.66 -14.86 20.92
C GLY A 198 -25.56 -13.87 21.66
N ALA A 199 -25.10 -12.64 21.90
CA ALA A 199 -25.80 -11.59 22.63
C ALA A 199 -25.95 -10.33 21.77
N ASN A 200 -26.93 -9.48 22.07
CA ASN A 200 -27.15 -8.22 21.38
C ASN A 200 -27.01 -6.98 22.28
N ILE A 201 -27.01 -7.17 23.60
CA ILE A 201 -26.77 -6.14 24.61
C ILE A 201 -25.66 -6.60 25.55
N LEU A 202 -24.76 -5.68 25.89
CA LEU A 202 -23.65 -5.90 26.81
C LEU A 202 -23.73 -4.90 27.96
N VAL A 203 -23.62 -5.40 29.18
CA VAL A 203 -23.54 -4.60 30.40
C VAL A 203 -22.13 -4.72 30.95
N LEU A 204 -21.45 -3.59 31.05
CA LEU A 204 -20.04 -3.50 31.46
C LEU A 204 -19.87 -2.56 32.67
N PRO A 205 -18.78 -2.69 33.46
CA PRO A 205 -18.37 -1.66 34.40
C PRO A 205 -18.23 -0.28 33.71
N LYS A 206 -18.52 0.81 34.42
CA LYS A 206 -18.40 2.19 33.89
C LYS A 206 -17.03 2.50 33.29
N GLU A 207 -15.99 1.96 33.91
CA GLU A 207 -14.58 2.15 33.53
C GLU A 207 -14.16 1.27 32.36
N ALA A 208 -14.93 0.20 32.06
CA ALA A 208 -14.58 -0.74 31.02
C ALA A 208 -14.91 -0.21 29.62
N THR A 209 -13.97 -0.46 28.70
CA THR A 209 -14.18 -0.23 27.28
C THR A 209 -14.60 -1.53 26.58
N LEU A 210 -15.23 -1.37 25.42
CA LEU A 210 -15.54 -2.50 24.54
C LEU A 210 -14.26 -3.19 24.05
N GLN A 211 -13.18 -2.43 23.89
CA GLN A 211 -11.89 -2.99 23.50
C GLN A 211 -11.37 -3.97 24.56
N ASP A 212 -11.52 -3.62 25.85
CA ASP A 212 -11.11 -4.48 26.96
C ASP A 212 -11.91 -5.79 26.98
N TYR A 213 -13.21 -5.71 26.67
CA TYR A 213 -14.09 -6.87 26.54
C TYR A 213 -13.64 -7.81 25.40
N TYR A 214 -13.38 -7.28 24.21
CA TYR A 214 -12.90 -8.09 23.08
C TYR A 214 -11.49 -8.62 23.30
N ALA A 215 -10.61 -7.85 23.92
CA ALA A 215 -9.26 -8.29 24.28
C ALA A 215 -9.22 -9.35 25.39
N ALA A 216 -10.34 -9.60 26.06
CA ALA A 216 -10.41 -10.43 27.27
C ALA A 216 -9.53 -9.90 28.43
N ASP A 217 -9.15 -8.63 28.37
CA ASP A 217 -8.19 -8.00 29.28
C ASP A 217 -8.92 -7.05 30.23
N GLN A 218 -9.78 -7.61 31.08
CA GLN A 218 -10.62 -6.85 32.01
C GLN A 218 -10.18 -7.07 33.46
N ASN A 219 -9.01 -6.54 33.80
CA ASN A 219 -8.46 -6.64 35.16
C ASN A 219 -8.99 -5.58 36.13
N GLY A 220 -9.55 -4.46 35.65
CA GLY A 220 -9.84 -3.28 36.48
C GLY A 220 -11.24 -3.16 37.08
N GLY A 221 -12.31 -3.45 36.31
CA GLY A 221 -13.69 -3.19 36.74
C GLY A 221 -14.51 -4.46 36.94
N THR A 222 -15.32 -4.50 38.00
CA THR A 222 -16.28 -5.59 38.26
C THR A 222 -17.67 -5.03 38.55
N LEU A 223 -18.69 -5.81 38.19
CA LEU A 223 -20.09 -5.62 38.50
C LEU A 223 -20.51 -6.69 39.53
N PRO A 224 -21.41 -6.36 40.46
CA PRO A 224 -22.08 -7.37 41.28
C PRO A 224 -22.83 -8.39 40.42
N GLU A 225 -22.71 -9.68 40.73
CA GLU A 225 -23.48 -10.73 40.05
C GLU A 225 -24.99 -10.61 40.35
N GLU A 226 -25.38 -9.94 41.44
CA GLU A 226 -26.78 -9.65 41.76
C GLU A 226 -27.51 -8.88 40.64
N TYR A 227 -26.79 -8.13 39.80
CA TYR A 227 -27.38 -7.46 38.64
C TYR A 227 -28.00 -8.44 37.65
N VAL A 228 -27.51 -9.68 37.56
CA VAL A 228 -28.15 -10.74 36.77
C VAL A 228 -29.54 -11.05 37.34
N ALA A 229 -29.65 -11.16 38.67
CA ALA A 229 -30.91 -11.41 39.34
C ALA A 229 -31.85 -10.20 39.24
N GLU A 230 -31.35 -8.97 39.37
CA GLU A 230 -32.14 -7.75 39.18
C GLU A 230 -32.73 -7.66 37.78
N VAL A 231 -31.92 -7.92 36.75
CA VAL A 231 -32.37 -7.94 35.35
C VAL A 231 -33.43 -9.03 35.15
N PHE A 232 -33.22 -10.24 35.69
CA PHE A 232 -34.19 -11.33 35.55
C PHE A 232 -35.51 -11.05 36.30
N LEU A 233 -35.43 -10.50 37.52
CA LEU A 233 -36.60 -10.20 38.36
C LEU A 233 -37.35 -8.93 37.94
N SER A 234 -36.72 -8.04 37.18
CA SER A 234 -37.33 -6.80 36.67
C SER A 234 -38.55 -7.04 35.78
N GLY A 235 -38.66 -8.22 35.17
CA GLY A 235 -39.75 -8.57 34.26
C GLY A 235 -39.78 -7.73 32.98
N LEU A 236 -38.65 -7.10 32.61
CA LEU A 236 -38.53 -6.32 31.38
C LEU A 236 -38.87 -7.19 30.16
N SER A 237 -39.83 -6.73 29.36
CA SER A 237 -40.24 -7.42 28.14
C SER A 237 -39.12 -7.39 27.11
N GLY A 238 -38.91 -8.53 26.45
CA GLY A 238 -37.92 -8.63 25.37
C GLY A 238 -36.52 -9.04 25.85
N ILE A 239 -36.31 -9.35 27.13
CA ILE A 239 -35.12 -10.09 27.60
C ILE A 239 -35.42 -11.57 27.49
N GLU A 240 -34.69 -12.27 26.62
CA GLU A 240 -34.80 -13.72 26.47
C GLU A 240 -33.79 -14.45 27.36
N GLN A 241 -32.57 -13.91 27.48
CA GLN A 241 -31.50 -14.56 28.22
C GLN A 241 -30.48 -13.58 28.81
N VAL A 242 -29.90 -13.95 29.95
CA VAL A 242 -28.83 -13.21 30.63
C VAL A 242 -27.70 -14.17 31.00
N SER A 243 -26.47 -13.87 30.60
CA SER A 243 -25.28 -14.68 30.87
C SER A 243 -24.19 -13.83 31.52
N PRO A 244 -23.87 -14.02 32.82
CA PRO A 244 -22.73 -13.36 33.45
C PRO A 244 -21.40 -14.00 33.02
N ARG A 245 -20.39 -13.15 32.85
CA ARG A 245 -19.02 -13.59 32.57
C ARG A 245 -18.00 -12.89 33.47
N LEU A 246 -16.97 -13.65 33.84
CA LEU A 246 -15.80 -13.13 34.55
C LEU A 246 -14.53 -13.46 33.76
N ASN A 247 -13.99 -12.46 33.07
CA ASN A 247 -12.72 -12.56 32.37
C ASN A 247 -11.56 -12.19 33.30
N VAL A 248 -10.53 -13.04 33.39
CA VAL A 248 -9.33 -12.75 34.16
C VAL A 248 -8.09 -13.22 33.41
N THR A 249 -7.01 -12.46 33.48
CA THR A 249 -5.74 -12.81 32.83
C THR A 249 -4.77 -13.44 33.84
N THR A 250 -4.02 -14.45 33.42
CA THR A 250 -2.99 -15.08 34.24
C THR A 250 -1.82 -15.58 33.40
N GLU A 251 -0.66 -15.76 34.02
CA GLU A 251 0.48 -16.37 33.34
C GLU A 251 0.51 -17.89 33.57
N LEU A 252 0.49 -18.65 32.49
CA LEU A 252 0.61 -20.11 32.46
C LEU A 252 1.77 -20.50 31.56
N HIS A 253 2.75 -21.23 32.11
CA HIS A 253 3.96 -21.67 31.39
C HIS A 253 4.71 -20.54 30.66
N GLY A 254 4.71 -19.31 31.22
CA GLY A 254 5.37 -18.14 30.61
C GLY A 254 4.56 -17.45 29.51
N HIS A 255 3.28 -17.79 29.36
CA HIS A 255 2.35 -17.15 28.44
C HIS A 255 1.23 -16.46 29.20
N SER A 256 0.88 -15.22 28.82
CA SER A 256 -0.33 -14.56 29.29
C SER A 256 -1.55 -15.21 28.63
N VAL A 257 -2.48 -15.69 29.47
CA VAL A 257 -3.67 -16.43 29.05
C VAL A 257 -4.90 -15.79 29.69
N ALA A 258 -5.92 -15.55 28.87
CA ALA A 258 -7.22 -15.11 29.34
C ALA A 258 -8.09 -16.30 29.71
N ILE A 259 -8.66 -16.25 30.91
CA ILE A 259 -9.57 -17.25 31.46
C ILE A 259 -10.94 -16.58 31.60
N THR A 260 -11.97 -17.21 31.04
CA THR A 260 -13.35 -16.74 31.07
C THR A 260 -14.19 -17.70 31.88
N GLY A 261 -14.68 -17.21 33.02
CA GLY A 261 -15.71 -17.87 33.82
C GLY A 261 -17.08 -17.71 33.16
N ILE A 262 -17.76 -18.81 32.87
CA ILE A 262 -19.11 -18.85 32.28
C ILE A 262 -20.04 -19.73 33.12
N LEU A 263 -21.34 -19.45 33.06
CA LEU A 263 -22.37 -20.35 33.56
C LEU A 263 -22.85 -21.27 32.42
N PRO A 264 -22.67 -22.60 32.52
CA PRO A 264 -22.97 -23.53 31.43
C PRO A 264 -24.41 -23.43 30.91
N GLN A 265 -25.38 -23.37 31.83
CA GLN A 265 -26.80 -23.31 31.48
C GLN A 265 -27.12 -22.01 30.73
N SER A 266 -26.62 -20.87 31.22
CA SER A 266 -26.90 -19.58 30.59
C SER A 266 -26.25 -19.42 29.22
N GLU A 267 -25.06 -20.02 29.05
CA GLU A 267 -24.26 -19.95 27.83
C GLU A 267 -24.83 -20.84 26.71
N VAL A 268 -25.30 -22.04 27.07
CA VAL A 268 -25.92 -22.99 26.14
C VAL A 268 -27.24 -22.44 25.59
N GLU A 269 -28.05 -21.81 26.44
CA GLU A 269 -29.30 -21.16 26.05
C GLU A 269 -29.06 -19.92 25.18
N THR A 270 -28.02 -19.14 25.48
CA THR A 270 -27.57 -18.00 24.65
C THR A 270 -27.16 -18.46 23.25
N LEU A 271 -26.33 -19.51 23.15
CA LEU A 271 -25.86 -20.06 21.86
C LEU A 271 -26.99 -20.68 21.04
N ALA A 272 -27.91 -21.41 21.68
CA ALA A 272 -29.04 -22.05 21.01
C ALA A 272 -30.02 -21.02 20.42
N THR A 273 -30.34 -19.98 21.19
CA THR A 273 -31.24 -18.89 20.78
C THR A 273 -30.66 -18.10 19.59
N TRP A 274 -29.35 -17.88 19.59
CA TRP A 274 -28.65 -17.17 18.53
C TRP A 274 -28.47 -17.98 17.23
N GLN A 275 -28.19 -19.29 17.33
CA GLN A 275 -28.07 -20.14 16.15
C GLN A 275 -29.42 -20.37 15.43
N ALA A 276 -30.51 -20.41 16.19
CA ALA A 276 -31.86 -20.48 15.64
C ALA A 276 -32.26 -19.22 14.85
N THR A 277 -31.78 -18.05 15.28
CA THR A 277 -32.06 -16.75 14.62
C THR A 277 -31.18 -16.49 13.40
N THR A 278 -29.97 -17.06 13.33
CA THR A 278 -29.02 -16.87 12.21
C THR A 278 -29.27 -17.78 11.01
N SER A 279 -29.86 -18.98 11.21
CA SER A 279 -30.09 -19.97 10.13
C SER A 279 -31.13 -19.56 9.08
N PHE A 280 -31.82 -18.44 9.26
CA PHE A 280 -32.80 -17.89 8.31
C PHE A 280 -32.42 -16.51 7.74
N MET A 281 -31.19 -16.01 7.93
CA MET A 281 -30.78 -14.72 7.37
C MET A 281 -30.36 -14.82 5.90
N ASN A 282 -31.26 -14.41 4.99
CA ASN A 282 -30.87 -13.94 3.67
C ASN A 282 -30.42 -12.46 3.77
N PRO A 283 -29.27 -12.08 3.19
CA PRO A 283 -28.71 -10.72 3.30
C PRO A 283 -29.52 -9.62 2.60
N THR A 284 -30.65 -9.95 1.98
CA THR A 284 -31.53 -9.01 1.27
C THR A 284 -32.84 -8.69 1.98
N ASP A 285 -33.18 -9.40 3.06
CA ASP A 285 -34.43 -9.15 3.78
C ASP A 285 -34.18 -8.26 4.99
N SER A 286 -34.39 -6.95 4.79
CA SER A 286 -34.59 -5.97 5.85
C SER A 286 -35.91 -6.23 6.58
N GLY A 287 -35.94 -7.31 7.37
CA GLY A 287 -37.13 -7.83 8.02
C GLY A 287 -36.77 -8.64 9.26
N CYS A 288 -36.33 -7.93 10.30
CA CYS A 288 -36.38 -8.37 11.69
C CYS A 288 -37.74 -9.00 11.99
N CYS A 289 -37.75 -10.25 12.45
CA CYS A 289 -38.80 -11.01 13.15
C CYS A 289 -38.97 -12.42 12.58
N LEU A 290 -38.11 -13.33 13.02
CA LEU A 290 -38.50 -14.74 13.16
C LEU A 290 -38.43 -15.07 14.64
N LYS A 291 -39.62 -15.34 15.21
CA LYS A 291 -39.83 -15.77 16.58
C LYS A 291 -38.75 -16.76 16.98
N ALA A 292 -38.11 -16.55 18.13
CA ALA A 292 -37.22 -17.51 18.76
C ALA A 292 -37.93 -18.84 18.93
N ASN A 293 -37.82 -19.70 17.92
CA ASN A 293 -38.07 -21.12 18.10
C ASN A 293 -36.81 -21.64 18.78
N VAL A 294 -36.96 -22.12 20.01
CA VAL A 294 -35.95 -22.92 20.70
C VAL A 294 -35.36 -23.90 19.69
N ALA A 295 -34.04 -23.82 19.47
CA ALA A 295 -33.35 -24.66 18.50
C ALA A 295 -33.80 -26.11 18.67
N THR A 296 -34.38 -26.68 17.62
CA THR A 296 -34.60 -28.13 17.61
C THR A 296 -33.28 -28.80 17.31
N THR A 297 -33.10 -30.04 17.77
CA THR A 297 -31.89 -30.86 17.57
C THR A 297 -31.43 -30.99 16.11
N ASP A 298 -32.25 -30.55 15.15
CA ASP A 298 -31.96 -30.51 13.72
C ASP A 298 -31.12 -29.29 13.25
N ASP A 299 -30.99 -28.22 14.04
CA ASP A 299 -30.23 -27.00 13.66
C ASP A 299 -28.73 -27.07 14.07
N LEU A 300 -28.38 -28.00 14.96
CA LEU A 300 -27.01 -28.28 15.41
C LEU A 300 -26.31 -29.33 14.50
N LYS A 301 -26.46 -29.26 13.17
CA LYS A 301 -25.98 -30.34 12.28
C LYS A 301 -24.49 -30.33 11.98
N SER A 302 -23.76 -29.24 12.23
CA SER A 302 -22.31 -29.27 12.05
C SER A 302 -21.65 -30.04 13.20
N PRO A 303 -20.76 -31.01 12.91
CA PRO A 303 -20.07 -31.78 13.96
C PRO A 303 -19.36 -30.88 14.98
N GLU A 304 -18.84 -29.74 14.53
CA GLU A 304 -18.14 -28.75 15.34
C GLU A 304 -19.06 -28.03 16.34
N ALA A 305 -20.28 -27.65 15.93
CA ALA A 305 -21.25 -27.03 16.83
C ALA A 305 -21.73 -28.02 17.91
N LEU A 306 -21.90 -29.30 17.57
CA LEU A 306 -22.26 -30.36 18.52
C LEU A 306 -21.17 -30.59 19.56
N VAL A 307 -19.90 -30.55 19.15
CA VAL A 307 -18.76 -30.67 20.08
C VAL A 307 -18.71 -29.49 21.03
N LYS A 308 -18.86 -28.26 20.53
CA LYS A 308 -18.92 -27.05 21.38
C LYS A 308 -20.09 -27.11 22.37
N TYR A 309 -21.28 -27.45 21.89
CA TYR A 309 -22.50 -27.54 22.70
C TYR A 309 -22.37 -28.58 23.83
N ARG A 310 -21.90 -29.79 23.49
CA ARG A 310 -21.71 -30.88 24.48
C ARG A 310 -20.61 -30.57 25.49
N ALA A 311 -19.53 -29.91 25.05
CA ALA A 311 -18.44 -29.53 25.94
C ALA A 311 -18.93 -28.50 26.98
N ILE A 312 -19.66 -27.47 26.54
CA ILE A 312 -20.17 -26.44 27.46
C ILE A 312 -21.20 -27.04 28.43
N GLN A 313 -22.11 -27.91 27.97
CA GLN A 313 -23.09 -28.56 28.85
C GLN A 313 -22.46 -29.40 29.97
N ASN A 314 -21.32 -30.03 29.71
CA ASN A 314 -20.64 -30.89 30.67
C ASN A 314 -19.54 -30.15 31.47
N LEU A 315 -19.55 -28.82 31.45
CA LEU A 315 -18.56 -28.00 32.16
C LEU A 315 -18.85 -27.96 33.67
N ASP A 316 -18.31 -28.94 34.38
CA ASP A 316 -18.33 -29.01 35.84
C ASP A 316 -17.39 -27.97 36.51
N THR A 317 -17.52 -27.81 37.83
CA THR A 317 -16.72 -26.86 38.64
C THR A 317 -15.21 -27.12 38.63
N HIS A 318 -14.74 -28.30 38.25
CA HIS A 318 -13.31 -28.63 38.11
C HIS A 318 -12.93 -29.02 36.66
N ALA A 319 -13.76 -28.64 35.70
CA ALA A 319 -13.52 -28.85 34.27
C ALA A 319 -13.17 -27.53 33.58
N ILE A 320 -12.36 -27.62 32.52
CA ILE A 320 -12.05 -26.50 31.63
C ILE A 320 -12.17 -26.91 30.16
N ILE A 321 -12.47 -25.93 29.33
CA ILE A 321 -12.49 -26.04 27.88
C ILE A 321 -11.43 -25.09 27.32
N LEU A 322 -10.62 -25.56 26.38
CA LEU A 322 -9.56 -24.77 25.77
C LEU A 322 -9.97 -24.29 24.37
N GLY A 323 -9.64 -23.05 24.03
CA GLY A 323 -9.63 -22.60 22.64
C GLY A 323 -8.54 -23.30 21.80
N ALA A 324 -8.70 -23.33 20.49
CA ALA A 324 -7.80 -24.05 19.59
C ALA A 324 -6.35 -23.54 19.63
N ASP A 325 -6.14 -22.22 19.74
CA ASP A 325 -4.80 -21.63 19.75
C ASP A 325 -4.13 -21.83 21.11
N ILE A 326 -4.88 -21.72 22.21
CA ILE A 326 -4.31 -21.94 23.53
C ILE A 326 -3.97 -23.40 23.78
N ALA A 327 -4.80 -24.34 23.29
CA ALA A 327 -4.51 -25.77 23.36
C ALA A 327 -3.20 -26.12 22.64
N LYS A 328 -2.97 -25.54 21.45
CA LYS A 328 -1.70 -25.70 20.71
C LYS A 328 -0.52 -25.06 21.44
N LYS A 329 -0.68 -23.85 21.97
CA LYS A 329 0.40 -23.13 22.70
C LYS A 329 0.83 -23.86 23.97
N LEU A 330 -0.14 -24.38 24.73
CA LEU A 330 0.13 -25.12 25.95
C LEU A 330 0.44 -26.60 25.70
N ASN A 331 0.29 -27.07 24.45
CA ASN A 331 0.43 -28.47 24.05
C ASN A 331 -0.43 -29.42 24.91
N CYS A 332 -1.68 -29.02 25.17
CA CYS A 332 -2.65 -29.76 25.98
C CYS A 332 -3.75 -30.38 25.11
N ASN A 333 -4.11 -31.62 25.44
CA ASN A 333 -5.18 -32.38 24.81
C ASN A 333 -6.38 -32.55 25.77
N VAL A 334 -7.46 -33.14 25.26
CA VAL A 334 -8.58 -33.59 26.08
C VAL A 334 -8.07 -34.63 27.10
N ASP A 335 -8.62 -34.59 28.31
CA ASP A 335 -8.26 -35.37 29.50
C ASP A 335 -6.96 -34.96 30.22
N ASP A 336 -6.23 -33.98 29.70
CA ASP A 336 -5.07 -33.42 30.40
C ASP A 336 -5.48 -32.64 31.66
N ARG A 337 -4.54 -32.53 32.61
CA ARG A 337 -4.72 -31.75 33.84
C ARG A 337 -3.92 -30.47 33.79
N LEU A 338 -4.61 -29.35 33.95
CA LEU A 338 -4.00 -28.02 34.00
C LEU A 338 -4.15 -27.44 35.40
N LYS A 339 -3.05 -26.93 35.97
CA LYS A 339 -3.08 -26.24 37.26
C LYS A 339 -3.32 -24.75 37.04
N LEU A 340 -4.44 -24.23 37.54
CA LEU A 340 -4.77 -22.80 37.55
C LEU A 340 -4.59 -22.27 38.97
N ILE A 341 -3.56 -21.44 39.17
CA ILE A 341 -3.15 -20.92 40.49
C ILE A 341 -2.89 -22.08 41.47
N ASP A 342 -3.85 -22.42 42.31
CA ASP A 342 -3.74 -23.43 43.37
C ASP A 342 -4.65 -24.64 43.16
N GLU A 343 -5.54 -24.62 42.15
CA GLU A 343 -6.47 -25.70 41.85
C GLU A 343 -6.12 -26.41 40.54
N THR A 344 -6.43 -27.71 40.44
CA THR A 344 -6.19 -28.51 39.24
C THR A 344 -7.50 -28.77 38.52
N PHE A 345 -7.53 -28.46 37.23
CA PHE A 345 -8.67 -28.64 36.35
C PHE A 345 -8.42 -29.72 35.31
N THR A 346 -9.47 -30.41 34.90
CA THR A 346 -9.41 -31.40 33.82
C THR A 346 -9.91 -30.78 32.52
N VAL A 347 -9.16 -30.95 31.44
CA VAL A 347 -9.55 -30.48 30.11
C VAL A 347 -10.62 -31.42 29.54
N ILE A 348 -11.87 -30.98 29.47
CA ILE A 348 -12.98 -31.80 28.95
C ILE A 348 -13.18 -31.64 27.45
N GLY A 349 -12.58 -30.61 26.84
CA GLY A 349 -12.75 -30.33 25.42
C GLY A 349 -11.83 -29.23 24.91
N VAL A 350 -11.54 -29.30 23.61
CA VAL A 350 -10.88 -28.25 22.85
C VAL A 350 -11.85 -27.75 21.79
N LEU A 351 -12.12 -26.45 21.78
CA LEU A 351 -12.99 -25.82 20.79
C LEU A 351 -12.31 -25.82 19.41
N PRO A 352 -13.07 -25.98 18.31
CA PRO A 352 -12.54 -25.84 16.96
C PRO A 352 -12.04 -24.40 16.73
N ALA A 353 -11.06 -24.24 15.84
CA ALA A 353 -10.53 -22.92 15.51
C ALA A 353 -11.58 -22.10 14.75
N THR A 354 -11.99 -20.98 15.33
CA THR A 354 -13.00 -20.07 14.78
C THR A 354 -12.38 -18.81 14.18
N GLY A 355 -11.09 -18.55 14.41
CA GLY A 355 -10.41 -17.31 14.05
C GLY A 355 -10.85 -16.12 14.91
N THR A 356 -11.55 -16.37 16.02
CA THR A 356 -12.00 -15.35 16.96
C THR A 356 -11.09 -15.30 18.19
N VAL A 357 -11.29 -14.29 19.04
CA VAL A 357 -10.55 -14.16 20.31
C VAL A 357 -10.77 -15.34 21.26
N ASP A 358 -11.84 -16.13 21.08
CA ASP A 358 -12.13 -17.32 21.88
C ASP A 358 -11.14 -18.47 21.64
N ASP A 359 -10.46 -18.49 20.48
CA ASP A 359 -9.42 -19.49 20.20
C ASP A 359 -8.23 -19.37 21.18
N GLY A 360 -8.00 -18.17 21.72
CA GLY A 360 -6.95 -17.88 22.69
C GLY A 360 -7.37 -17.97 24.17
N ARG A 361 -8.62 -18.36 24.48
CA ARG A 361 -9.18 -18.33 25.84
C ARG A 361 -9.33 -19.72 26.46
N ILE A 362 -9.32 -19.76 27.79
CA ILE A 362 -9.72 -20.93 28.59
C ILE A 362 -11.09 -20.65 29.18
N PHE A 363 -12.07 -21.53 28.96
CA PHE A 363 -13.39 -21.43 29.58
C PHE A 363 -13.48 -22.35 30.79
N ALA A 364 -14.03 -21.83 31.87
CA ALA A 364 -14.22 -22.55 33.12
C ALA A 364 -15.55 -22.16 33.76
N HIS A 365 -16.00 -22.92 34.74
CA HIS A 365 -17.22 -22.56 35.48
C HIS A 365 -17.04 -21.22 36.23
N LEU A 366 -18.00 -20.30 36.10
CA LEU A 366 -17.95 -18.94 36.65
C LEU A 366 -17.58 -18.92 38.14
N HIS A 367 -18.31 -19.69 38.95
CA HIS A 367 -18.11 -19.77 40.40
C HIS A 367 -16.71 -20.31 40.78
N SER A 368 -16.11 -21.15 39.94
CA SER A 368 -14.75 -21.65 40.18
C SER A 368 -13.73 -20.52 40.01
N ILE A 369 -13.89 -19.71 38.97
CA ILE A 369 -13.01 -18.56 38.69
C ILE A 369 -13.18 -17.48 39.76
N GLN A 370 -14.42 -17.18 40.16
CA GLN A 370 -14.69 -16.24 41.26
C GLN A 370 -13.99 -16.67 42.56
N ARG A 371 -14.10 -17.96 42.92
CA ARG A 371 -13.44 -18.52 44.11
C ARG A 371 -11.91 -18.43 44.02
N ILE A 372 -11.33 -18.84 42.90
CA ILE A 372 -9.88 -18.89 42.72
C ILE A 372 -9.27 -17.49 42.72
N TRP A 373 -9.92 -16.52 42.07
CA TRP A 373 -9.45 -15.14 42.02
C TRP A 373 -9.93 -14.26 43.17
N LYS A 374 -10.61 -14.84 44.17
CA LYS A 374 -11.16 -14.13 45.35
C LYS A 374 -12.04 -12.93 44.93
N LYS A 375 -12.82 -13.14 43.87
CA LYS A 375 -13.78 -12.19 43.28
C LYS A 375 -15.20 -12.64 43.57
N ASP A 376 -15.52 -12.81 44.86
CA ASP A 376 -16.79 -13.38 45.32
C ASP A 376 -17.99 -12.62 44.76
N SER A 377 -18.90 -13.33 44.09
CA SER A 377 -20.16 -12.82 43.53
C SER A 377 -20.01 -11.59 42.63
N THR A 378 -18.92 -11.52 41.86
CA THR A 378 -18.70 -10.45 40.88
C THR A 378 -18.45 -11.00 39.47
N CYS A 379 -18.82 -10.20 38.47
CA CYS A 379 -18.60 -10.43 37.06
C CYS A 379 -17.98 -9.17 36.44
N ASN A 380 -17.52 -9.21 35.19
CA ASN A 380 -17.03 -8.01 34.47
C ASN A 380 -17.73 -7.78 33.13
N ALA A 381 -18.55 -8.72 32.71
CA ALA A 381 -19.52 -8.51 31.65
C ALA A 381 -20.80 -9.28 31.97
N ILE A 382 -21.94 -8.71 31.64
CA ILE A 382 -23.21 -9.44 31.56
C ILE A 382 -23.70 -9.32 30.12
N GLU A 383 -23.84 -10.46 29.47
CA GLU A 383 -24.37 -10.59 28.13
C GLU A 383 -25.87 -10.78 28.20
N ILE A 384 -26.62 -9.97 27.46
CA ILE A 384 -28.07 -10.05 27.39
C ILE A 384 -28.46 -10.32 25.94
N VAL A 385 -29.32 -11.32 25.77
CA VAL A 385 -30.02 -11.61 24.51
C VAL A 385 -31.43 -11.07 24.65
N GLY A 386 -31.79 -10.14 23.78
CA GLY A 386 -33.13 -9.61 23.70
C GLY A 386 -33.74 -9.61 22.30
N CYS A 387 -35.05 -9.45 22.20
CA CYS A 387 -35.73 -9.31 20.92
C CYS A 387 -35.30 -8.02 20.21
N CYS A 388 -34.95 -8.12 18.91
CA CYS A 388 -34.38 -7.01 18.14
C CYS A 388 -35.30 -5.77 18.01
N GLU A 389 -36.63 -5.92 18.11
CA GLU A 389 -37.57 -4.78 18.11
C GLU A 389 -37.52 -3.97 19.42
N ASP A 390 -37.36 -4.61 20.58
CA ASP A 390 -37.37 -3.96 21.89
C ASP A 390 -35.99 -3.48 22.34
N ALA A 391 -34.92 -4.19 21.91
CA ALA A 391 -33.53 -3.84 22.21
C ALA A 391 -33.14 -2.43 21.72
N ALA A 392 -33.61 -2.04 20.53
CA ALA A 392 -33.32 -0.72 19.95
C ALA A 392 -34.36 0.35 20.35
N GLY A 393 -35.59 -0.04 20.72
CA GLY A 393 -36.72 0.87 20.94
C GLY A 393 -36.98 1.31 22.39
N GLY A 394 -36.60 0.50 23.40
CA GLY A 394 -36.94 0.82 24.80
C GLY A 394 -36.18 0.06 25.89
N LEU A 395 -35.63 -1.12 25.58
CA LEU A 395 -34.97 -1.98 26.57
C LEU A 395 -33.66 -1.38 27.10
N VAL A 396 -32.84 -0.78 26.22
CA VAL A 396 -31.54 -0.20 26.63
C VAL A 396 -31.72 1.00 27.59
N PRO A 397 -32.62 1.96 27.35
CA PRO A 397 -32.96 2.98 28.34
C PRO A 397 -33.41 2.40 29.68
N GLN A 398 -34.29 1.39 29.67
CA GLN A 398 -34.80 0.75 30.89
C GLN A 398 -33.69 0.03 31.66
N LEU A 399 -32.80 -0.68 30.97
CA LEU A 399 -31.63 -1.31 31.58
C LEU A 399 -30.65 -0.29 32.18
N ARG A 400 -30.50 0.89 31.57
CA ARG A 400 -29.67 1.98 32.13
C ARG A 400 -30.28 2.61 33.38
N GLU A 401 -31.61 2.64 33.47
CA GLU A 401 -32.32 3.10 34.67
C GLU A 401 -32.24 2.05 35.79
N LEU A 402 -32.37 0.77 35.45
CA LEU A 402 -32.26 -0.34 36.39
C LEU A 402 -30.83 -0.49 36.93
N LEU A 403 -29.82 -0.32 36.07
CA LEU A 403 -28.39 -0.50 36.39
C LEU A 403 -27.61 0.83 36.24
N PRO A 404 -27.81 1.81 37.14
CA PRO A 404 -27.22 3.14 37.00
C PRO A 404 -25.69 3.15 37.14
N ASP A 405 -25.13 2.10 37.75
CA ASP A 405 -23.69 1.91 37.95
C ASP A 405 -23.02 1.04 36.88
N ALA A 406 -23.79 0.59 35.89
CA ALA A 406 -23.28 -0.13 34.75
C ALA A 406 -23.40 0.66 33.43
N LYS A 407 -22.55 0.30 32.48
CA LYS A 407 -22.54 0.82 31.12
C LYS A 407 -23.22 -0.18 30.20
N VAL A 408 -24.43 0.16 29.77
CA VAL A 408 -25.22 -0.67 28.84
C VAL A 408 -24.99 -0.21 27.40
N VAL A 409 -24.47 -1.12 26.58
CA VAL A 409 -24.17 -0.90 25.15
C VAL A 409 -24.82 -1.98 24.30
N THR A 410 -25.33 -1.61 23.12
CA THR A 410 -25.81 -2.59 22.14
C THR A 410 -24.65 -3.01 21.25
N ILE A 411 -24.59 -4.28 20.89
CA ILE A 411 -23.56 -4.77 19.98
C ILE A 411 -23.71 -4.07 18.63
N LEU A 412 -24.93 -3.91 18.09
CA LEU A 412 -25.17 -3.24 16.81
C LEU A 412 -24.53 -1.83 16.68
N GLN A 413 -24.51 -1.01 17.73
CA GLN A 413 -23.84 0.30 17.70
C GLN A 413 -22.30 0.20 17.57
N VAL A 414 -21.72 -0.87 18.10
CA VAL A 414 -20.28 -1.17 18.01
C VAL A 414 -19.95 -1.73 16.63
N VAL A 415 -20.85 -2.53 16.09
CA VAL A 415 -20.75 -3.07 14.74
C VAL A 415 -20.83 -1.96 13.71
N GLU A 416 -21.79 -1.05 13.81
CA GLU A 416 -21.94 0.08 12.89
C GLU A 416 -20.72 1.01 12.93
N THR A 417 -20.14 1.23 14.10
CA THR A 417 -18.92 2.06 14.24
C THR A 417 -17.69 1.35 13.68
N GLN A 418 -17.50 0.05 13.94
CA GLN A 418 -16.40 -0.74 13.38
C GLN A 418 -16.53 -0.94 11.86
N VAL A 419 -17.73 -1.25 11.37
CA VAL A 419 -18.06 -1.32 9.93
C VAL A 419 -17.87 0.06 9.30
N GLY A 420 -18.25 1.15 9.98
CA GLY A 420 -18.02 2.51 9.52
C GLY A 420 -16.53 2.86 9.40
N VAL A 421 -15.70 2.47 10.37
CA VAL A 421 -14.24 2.65 10.33
C VAL A 421 -13.61 1.80 9.23
N ASN A 422 -14.01 0.53 9.08
CA ASN A 422 -13.53 -0.33 8.01
C ASN A 422 -13.95 0.20 6.63
N GLN A 423 -15.17 0.70 6.47
CA GLN A 423 -15.61 1.35 5.24
C GLN A 423 -14.82 2.64 4.98
N LEU A 424 -14.46 3.42 6.00
CA LEU A 424 -13.62 4.60 5.85
C LEU A 424 -12.19 4.22 5.44
N MET A 425 -11.62 3.18 6.04
CA MET A 425 -10.32 2.63 5.65
C MET A 425 -10.33 2.04 4.23
N ALA A 426 -11.41 1.36 3.84
CA ALA A 426 -11.60 0.86 2.48
C ALA A 426 -11.71 2.02 1.47
N LYS A 427 -12.51 3.05 1.78
CA LYS A 427 -12.65 4.25 0.93
C LYS A 427 -11.33 5.00 0.76
N THR A 428 -10.56 5.20 1.85
CA THR A 428 -9.24 5.85 1.77
C THR A 428 -8.23 5.00 1.01
N SER A 429 -8.28 3.67 1.16
CA SER A 429 -7.47 2.74 0.37
C SER A 429 -7.76 2.82 -1.12
N TRP A 430 -9.02 2.96 -1.54
CA TRP A 430 -9.39 3.18 -2.94
C TRP A 430 -8.82 4.49 -3.52
N ILE A 431 -8.77 5.55 -2.71
CA ILE A 431 -8.17 6.84 -3.14
C ILE A 431 -6.66 6.67 -3.38
N VAL A 432 -5.95 6.04 -2.43
CA VAL A 432 -4.52 5.76 -2.58
C VAL A 432 -4.27 4.88 -3.80
N LEU A 433 -5.13 3.89 -4.03
CA LEU A 433 -5.07 3.02 -5.19
C LEU A 433 -5.17 3.79 -6.51
N ALA A 434 -6.14 4.69 -6.62
CA ALA A 434 -6.34 5.50 -7.80
C ALA A 434 -5.10 6.34 -8.11
N VAL A 435 -4.48 6.95 -7.08
CA VAL A 435 -3.25 7.72 -7.23
C VAL A 435 -2.10 6.85 -7.73
N LEU A 436 -1.88 5.67 -7.13
CA LEU A 436 -0.82 4.74 -7.54
C LEU A 436 -0.99 4.26 -9.00
N VAL A 437 -2.23 3.98 -9.40
CA VAL A 437 -2.58 3.58 -10.77
C VAL A 437 -2.29 4.71 -11.76
N ILE A 438 -2.67 5.95 -11.44
CA ILE A 438 -2.43 7.11 -12.31
C ILE A 438 -0.94 7.35 -12.48
N VAL A 439 -0.18 7.43 -11.38
CA VAL A 439 1.26 7.69 -11.41
C VAL A 439 2.00 6.54 -12.11
N GLY A 440 1.61 5.28 -11.85
CA GLY A 440 2.14 4.11 -12.52
C GLY A 440 1.85 4.09 -14.02
N GLY A 441 0.61 4.41 -14.40
CA GLY A 441 0.18 4.48 -15.79
C GLY A 441 0.95 5.54 -16.59
N VAL A 442 1.12 6.74 -16.03
CA VAL A 442 1.90 7.81 -16.67
C VAL A 442 3.37 7.40 -16.84
N GLY A 443 3.98 6.78 -15.82
CA GLY A 443 5.34 6.27 -15.90
C GLY A 443 5.51 5.20 -16.99
N LEU A 444 4.60 4.22 -17.03
CA LEU A 444 4.60 3.17 -18.05
C LEU A 444 4.42 3.75 -19.46
N ALA A 445 3.50 4.70 -19.63
CA ALA A 445 3.31 5.39 -20.90
C ALA A 445 4.58 6.12 -21.35
N GLY A 446 5.31 6.73 -20.41
CA GLY A 446 6.60 7.38 -20.66
C GLY A 446 7.68 6.41 -21.16
N VAL A 447 7.82 5.25 -20.52
CA VAL A 447 8.78 4.21 -20.92
C VAL A 447 8.44 3.64 -22.31
N ILE A 448 7.16 3.41 -22.59
CA ILE A 448 6.72 2.94 -23.92
C ILE A 448 6.99 4.03 -24.97
N ALA A 449 6.72 5.30 -24.66
CA ALA A 449 7.01 6.42 -25.56
C ALA A 449 8.51 6.63 -25.80
N ALA A 450 9.37 6.32 -24.82
CA ALA A 450 10.83 6.29 -25.00
C ALA A 450 11.25 5.15 -25.94
N ASN A 451 10.75 3.94 -25.71
CA ASN A 451 11.01 2.78 -26.57
C ASN A 451 10.58 3.00 -28.02
N VAL A 452 9.44 3.67 -28.26
CA VAL A 452 8.98 4.03 -29.60
C VAL A 452 9.94 5.00 -30.29
N ARG A 453 10.51 5.95 -29.54
CA ARG A 453 11.48 6.91 -30.07
C ARG A 453 12.80 6.24 -30.45
N GLU A 454 13.31 5.37 -29.57
CA GLU A 454 14.56 4.64 -29.80
C GLU A 454 14.46 3.69 -31.01
N ARG A 455 13.30 3.06 -31.19
CA ARG A 455 13.03 2.13 -32.31
C ARG A 455 12.35 2.77 -33.51
N ARG A 456 12.34 4.11 -33.61
CA ARG A 456 11.64 4.84 -34.67
C ARG A 456 12.07 4.40 -36.08
N ARG A 457 13.36 4.11 -36.28
CA ARG A 457 13.90 3.62 -37.56
C ARG A 457 13.36 2.24 -37.94
N GLU A 458 13.28 1.31 -36.99
CA GLU A 458 12.71 -0.03 -37.21
C GLU A 458 11.22 0.08 -37.61
N ILE A 459 10.46 0.94 -36.91
CA ILE A 459 9.04 1.19 -37.22
C ILE A 459 8.90 1.79 -38.62
N GLY A 460 9.75 2.76 -38.98
CA GLY A 460 9.79 3.35 -40.32
C GLY A 460 10.10 2.34 -41.42
N THR A 461 11.04 1.41 -41.19
CA THR A 461 11.33 0.33 -42.15
C THR A 461 10.14 -0.62 -42.33
N LEU A 462 9.42 -0.96 -41.24
CA LEU A 462 8.20 -1.77 -41.29
C LEU A 462 7.09 -1.09 -42.09
N MET A 463 6.87 0.21 -41.86
CA MET A 463 5.90 1.00 -42.62
C MET A 463 6.27 1.09 -44.11
N ALA A 464 7.56 1.26 -44.44
CA ALA A 464 8.04 1.29 -45.82
C ALA A 464 7.85 -0.06 -46.55
N LEU A 465 7.89 -1.18 -45.81
CA LEU A 465 7.58 -2.52 -46.32
C LEU A 465 6.07 -2.80 -46.44
N GLY A 466 5.20 -1.85 -46.07
CA GLY A 466 3.75 -1.95 -46.20
C GLY A 466 3.00 -2.30 -44.90
N ALA A 467 3.64 -2.22 -43.73
CA ALA A 467 2.94 -2.42 -42.46
C ALA A 467 1.87 -1.33 -42.24
N THR A 468 0.63 -1.73 -41.98
CA THR A 468 -0.46 -0.79 -41.72
C THR A 468 -0.33 -0.16 -40.33
N PRO A 469 -0.84 1.08 -40.12
CA PRO A 469 -0.87 1.72 -38.79
C PRO A 469 -1.51 0.83 -37.71
N SER A 470 -2.57 0.11 -38.07
CA SER A 470 -3.25 -0.83 -37.17
C SER A 470 -2.38 -2.02 -36.77
N TYR A 471 -1.50 -2.50 -37.65
CA TYR A 471 -0.56 -3.57 -37.32
C TYR A 471 0.45 -3.11 -36.25
N ILE A 472 0.99 -1.90 -36.43
CA ILE A 472 1.95 -1.30 -35.50
C ILE A 472 1.29 -1.03 -34.15
N GLN A 473 0.06 -0.51 -34.14
CA GLN A 473 -0.70 -0.32 -32.91
C GLN A 473 -0.91 -1.64 -32.17
N LYS A 474 -1.36 -2.70 -32.85
CA LYS A 474 -1.55 -4.03 -32.25
C LYS A 474 -0.24 -4.63 -31.71
N LEU A 475 0.88 -4.40 -32.37
CA LEU A 475 2.19 -4.87 -31.91
C LEU A 475 2.56 -4.26 -30.55
N PHE A 476 2.36 -2.96 -30.37
CA PHE A 476 2.65 -2.28 -29.11
C PHE A 476 1.62 -2.61 -28.01
N LEU A 477 0.33 -2.69 -28.35
CA LEU A 477 -0.71 -3.13 -27.40
C LEU A 477 -0.49 -4.58 -26.96
N GLY A 478 -0.06 -5.47 -27.86
CA GLY A 478 0.29 -6.86 -27.55
C GLY A 478 1.48 -6.97 -26.60
N LYS A 479 2.53 -6.15 -26.80
CA LYS A 479 3.63 -6.03 -25.83
C LYS A 479 3.14 -5.57 -24.46
N ALA A 480 2.26 -4.57 -24.41
CA ALA A 480 1.68 -4.08 -23.16
C ALA A 480 0.82 -5.14 -22.46
N LEU A 481 0.08 -5.96 -23.21
CA LEU A 481 -0.72 -7.07 -22.68
C LEU A 481 0.17 -8.11 -21.98
N ILE A 482 1.24 -8.56 -22.63
CA ILE A 482 2.18 -9.54 -22.08
C ILE A 482 2.87 -8.99 -20.83
N LEU A 483 3.29 -7.72 -20.88
CA LEU A 483 3.89 -7.04 -19.73
C LEU A 483 2.90 -6.89 -18.57
N GLY A 484 1.64 -6.58 -18.87
CA GLY A 484 0.56 -6.47 -17.87
C GLY A 484 0.26 -7.80 -17.20
N LEU A 485 0.16 -8.89 -17.96
CA LEU A 485 -0.04 -10.24 -17.42
C LEU A 485 1.17 -10.70 -16.58
N GLY A 486 2.39 -10.48 -17.06
CA GLY A 486 3.61 -10.83 -16.33
C GLY A 486 3.78 -10.03 -15.04
N ALA A 487 3.57 -8.70 -15.09
CA ALA A 487 3.65 -7.84 -13.91
C ALA A 487 2.49 -8.09 -12.93
N GLY A 488 1.29 -8.38 -13.45
CA GLY A 488 0.11 -8.72 -12.66
C GLY A 488 0.30 -10.00 -11.87
N THR A 489 0.74 -11.07 -12.54
CA THR A 489 1.00 -12.36 -11.89
C THR A 489 2.13 -12.29 -10.87
N LEU A 490 3.25 -11.66 -11.24
CA LEU A 490 4.39 -11.50 -10.33
C LEU A 490 4.04 -10.59 -9.14
N GLY A 491 3.34 -9.49 -9.37
CA GLY A 491 2.88 -8.58 -8.32
C GLY A 491 1.90 -9.27 -7.36
N CYS A 492 0.96 -10.06 -7.90
CA CYS A 492 0.04 -10.85 -7.09
C CYS A 492 0.80 -11.84 -6.19
N LEU A 493 1.76 -12.57 -6.74
CA LEU A 493 2.56 -13.56 -6.01
C LEU A 493 3.36 -12.91 -4.89
N ILE A 494 4.03 -11.78 -5.17
CA ILE A 494 4.76 -11.01 -4.14
C ILE A 494 3.80 -10.47 -3.08
N GLY A 495 2.63 -9.95 -3.48
CA GLY A 495 1.63 -9.39 -2.57
C GLY A 495 1.05 -10.45 -1.61
N VAL A 496 0.76 -11.65 -2.12
CA VAL A 496 0.29 -12.77 -1.30
C VAL A 496 1.37 -13.22 -0.33
N VAL A 497 2.62 -13.38 -0.78
CA VAL A 497 3.74 -13.76 0.09
C VAL A 497 3.97 -12.71 1.18
N ALA A 498 3.95 -11.42 0.83
CA ALA A 498 4.07 -10.34 1.80
C ALA A 498 2.91 -10.35 2.80
N ALA A 499 1.67 -10.59 2.35
CA ALA A 499 0.51 -10.67 3.24
C ALA A 499 0.60 -11.86 4.20
N VAL A 500 1.01 -13.04 3.72
CA VAL A 500 1.16 -14.24 4.57
C VAL A 500 2.27 -14.06 5.62
N ILE A 501 3.36 -13.38 5.28
CA ILE A 501 4.48 -13.16 6.22
C ILE A 501 4.18 -12.00 7.19
N ALA A 502 3.64 -10.89 6.70
CA ALA A 502 3.42 -9.68 7.52
C ALA A 502 2.10 -9.74 8.30
N GLY A 503 1.09 -10.45 7.80
CA GLY A 503 -0.23 -10.57 8.44
C GLY A 503 -0.17 -11.04 9.89
N PRO A 504 0.52 -12.15 10.21
CA PRO A 504 0.66 -12.65 11.57
C PRO A 504 1.40 -11.69 12.50
N VAL A 505 2.39 -10.95 11.96
CA VAL A 505 3.25 -10.05 12.75
C VAL A 505 2.57 -8.71 13.05
N TRP A 506 1.75 -8.19 12.13
CA TRP A 506 1.17 -6.85 12.23
C TRP A 506 -0.29 -6.86 12.69
N ALA A 507 -1.06 -7.87 12.31
CA ALA A 507 -2.50 -7.94 12.58
C ALA A 507 -2.90 -9.14 13.45
N GLY A 508 -2.02 -10.13 13.67
CA GLY A 508 -2.34 -11.34 14.44
C GLY A 508 -3.40 -12.24 13.77
N VAL A 509 -3.76 -11.97 12.50
CA VAL A 509 -4.77 -12.72 11.75
C VAL A 509 -4.10 -13.60 10.70
N SER A 510 -4.53 -14.86 10.63
CA SER A 510 -4.09 -15.83 9.62
C SER A 510 -4.74 -15.53 8.27
N ILE A 511 -3.99 -14.90 7.36
CA ILE A 511 -4.46 -14.57 6.01
C ILE A 511 -4.31 -15.80 5.11
N SER A 512 -5.44 -16.36 4.66
CA SER A 512 -5.44 -17.41 3.62
C SER A 512 -5.46 -16.77 2.22
N PRO A 513 -4.90 -17.40 1.17
CA PRO A 513 -4.96 -16.87 -0.19
C PRO A 513 -6.32 -17.16 -0.86
N LEU A 514 -7.07 -16.12 -1.26
CA LEU A 514 -8.29 -16.26 -2.06
C LEU A 514 -7.92 -16.23 -3.54
N LEU A 515 -8.22 -17.31 -4.27
CA LEU A 515 -7.96 -17.37 -5.71
C LEU A 515 -8.78 -16.33 -6.51
N GLY A 516 -9.99 -15.99 -6.04
CA GLY A 516 -10.89 -15.06 -6.72
C GLY A 516 -10.38 -13.61 -6.78
N THR A 517 -9.80 -13.10 -5.70
CA THR A 517 -9.23 -11.74 -5.63
C THR A 517 -7.94 -11.63 -6.45
N SER A 518 -7.20 -12.73 -6.53
CA SER A 518 -5.96 -12.86 -7.31
C SER A 518 -6.23 -12.66 -8.80
N MET A 519 -7.24 -13.31 -9.38
CA MET A 519 -7.59 -13.15 -10.80
C MET A 519 -8.02 -11.72 -11.15
N LEU A 520 -8.85 -11.09 -10.30
CA LEU A 520 -9.31 -9.72 -10.52
C LEU A 520 -8.14 -8.72 -10.54
N SER A 521 -7.14 -8.92 -9.67
CA SER A 521 -5.96 -8.06 -9.60
C SER A 521 -5.11 -8.10 -10.88
N VAL A 522 -4.91 -9.29 -11.46
CA VAL A 522 -4.18 -9.47 -12.72
C VAL A 522 -4.93 -8.82 -13.87
N LEU A 523 -6.26 -8.92 -13.89
CA LEU A 523 -7.10 -8.32 -14.92
C LEU A 523 -7.02 -6.79 -14.87
N ILE A 524 -7.12 -6.20 -13.67
CA ILE A 524 -6.99 -4.75 -13.48
C ILE A 524 -5.60 -4.27 -13.90
N ALA A 525 -4.53 -4.97 -13.48
CA ALA A 525 -3.16 -4.62 -13.85
C ALA A 525 -2.95 -4.65 -15.37
N THR A 526 -3.50 -5.67 -16.03
CA THR A 526 -3.44 -5.82 -17.49
C THR A 526 -4.21 -4.70 -18.19
N PHE A 527 -5.40 -4.36 -17.69
CA PHE A 527 -6.22 -3.28 -18.24
C PHE A 527 -5.53 -1.92 -18.15
N VAL A 528 -4.93 -1.60 -16.99
CA VAL A 528 -4.16 -0.37 -16.79
C VAL A 528 -2.95 -0.32 -17.73
N ALA A 529 -2.24 -1.43 -17.91
CA ALA A 529 -1.08 -1.49 -18.81
C ALA A 529 -1.46 -1.22 -20.27
N VAL A 530 -2.59 -1.77 -20.73
CA VAL A 530 -3.11 -1.55 -22.09
C VAL A 530 -3.55 -0.09 -22.28
N ILE A 531 -4.25 0.50 -21.31
CA ILE A 531 -4.66 1.92 -21.37
C ILE A 531 -3.44 2.84 -21.43
N ALA A 532 -2.45 2.61 -20.57
CA ALA A 532 -1.21 3.39 -20.54
C ALA A 532 -0.45 3.32 -21.87
N ALA A 533 -0.46 2.15 -22.53
CA ALA A 533 0.19 1.93 -23.82
C ALA A 533 -0.58 2.50 -25.02
N TRP A 534 -1.88 2.78 -24.87
CA TRP A 534 -2.74 3.19 -25.97
C TRP A 534 -2.25 4.45 -26.68
N TRP A 535 -2.00 5.52 -25.92
CA TRP A 535 -1.60 6.81 -26.50
C TRP A 535 -0.22 6.77 -27.17
N PRO A 536 0.85 6.21 -26.57
CA PRO A 536 2.13 6.02 -27.24
C PRO A 536 2.04 5.12 -28.47
N ALA A 537 1.25 4.05 -28.42
CA ALA A 537 1.07 3.13 -29.55
C ALA A 537 0.35 3.80 -30.73
N GLN A 538 -0.65 4.63 -30.45
CA GLN A 538 -1.34 5.41 -31.47
C GLN A 538 -0.38 6.42 -32.12
N LYS A 539 0.46 7.09 -31.33
CA LYS A 539 1.51 7.97 -31.88
C LYS A 539 2.50 7.21 -32.74
N ALA A 540 2.93 6.02 -32.33
CA ALA A 540 3.84 5.17 -33.11
C ALA A 540 3.24 4.78 -34.47
N ALA A 541 1.95 4.46 -34.49
CA ALA A 541 1.24 4.06 -35.70
C ALA A 541 1.07 5.19 -36.74
N HIS A 542 1.10 6.45 -36.32
CA HIS A 542 0.92 7.63 -37.18
C HIS A 542 2.22 8.38 -37.46
N LEU A 543 3.37 7.75 -37.25
CA LEU A 543 4.66 8.32 -37.65
C LEU A 543 4.79 8.35 -39.17
N ASP A 544 5.33 9.44 -39.72
CA ASP A 544 5.66 9.53 -41.14
C ASP A 544 6.98 8.77 -41.40
N PRO A 545 6.99 7.74 -42.26
CA PRO A 545 8.19 6.98 -42.56
C PRO A 545 9.32 7.85 -43.14
N CYS A 546 9.01 8.94 -43.85
CA CYS A 546 10.03 9.84 -44.39
C CYS A 546 10.80 10.58 -43.29
N ILE A 547 10.11 10.94 -42.20
CA ILE A 547 10.72 11.63 -41.05
C ILE A 547 11.62 10.67 -40.26
N CYS A 548 11.22 9.40 -40.16
CA CYS A 548 11.98 8.36 -39.44
C CYS A 548 13.40 8.13 -39.99
N PHE A 549 13.66 8.46 -41.26
CA PHE A 549 14.98 8.33 -41.89
C PHE A 549 15.79 9.63 -41.95
N ARG A 550 15.21 10.77 -41.57
CA ARG A 550 15.84 12.10 -41.68
C ARG A 550 16.60 12.53 -40.41
N GLU A 551 16.36 11.86 -39.29
CA GLU A 551 17.00 12.14 -37.99
C GLU A 551 18.35 11.41 -37.78
N VAL A 552 19.06 11.05 -38.86
CA VAL A 552 20.39 10.40 -38.81
C VAL A 552 21.47 11.32 -39.33
#